data_AF-B7KL00-F1
#
_entry.id   AF-B7KL00-F1
#
_cell.length_a   1.000
_cell.length_b   1.000
_cell.length_c   1.000
_cell.angle_alpha   90.00
_cell.angle_beta   90.00
_cell.angle_gamma   90.00
#
_symmetry.space_group_name_H-M   'P 1'
#
loop_
_entity.id
_entity.type
_entity.pdbx_description
1 polymer ?
#
loop_
_entity_poly.entity_id
_entity_poly.type
_entity_poly.pdbx_seq_one_letter_code
_entity_poly.pdbx_strand_id
1 'polypeptide(L)'
;MDKRKYFQQIFQKNKKQFLFLEDFIFFQKKQIIKFLILLLISAIIYSFGLSNLLKINHFYSIKEALSYPLPAPQNSSNFGLHLKRSMNLLSKSTSQNPNQVKILFYGQSITRGLWWKQIEEDLKKRYPYADIEVKNLAIGGFAAQRLVLNTERDLLSFYPDLIIFHVYGDHIQYEQIILKMRTLTTADIAIQTDHYNRDSNPYQSDQGWTAFMNGRFLPKVAQRYLCELIDIRSAWRQYLIDNSYQPSKLLIDRVHLNEQGNFLMAQLIKPYLISNDKSVDDWPERVKTYQIGQDINFKDGKLNLEFVGNRIDAIVGEGEDIKAEVLIDGKHPSEISDLYRFTRANETSSKDWPWDVAAPFLISWEKPPIDEDWTLIIEDVNSIEQEEKKELNFTFSVTGSKTGADGQGSNTEKFVSNSGRVVIEPFSWILSSRYPSPIKSGYTLKFKSLLLGTDVYEAPTIKDNNHELTITLAQGLKNTKHHLQLIPNKKGLVPIKAIRVYRPPLNETNIKKPLVADEVIPSSQENE
;
A
#
# COMPACT_ATOMS: atom_id res chain seq x y z
N MET A 1 -36.97 -36.28 74.62
CA MET A 1 -37.31 -35.66 73.31
C MET A 1 -35.99 -35.35 72.61
N ASP A 2 -35.70 -36.07 71.52
CA ASP A 2 -34.37 -36.14 70.92
C ASP A 2 -34.02 -34.86 70.14
N LYS A 3 -33.06 -34.07 70.65
CA LYS A 3 -32.59 -32.82 70.03
C LYS A 3 -32.10 -33.03 68.59
N ARG A 4 -31.57 -34.22 68.24
CA ARG A 4 -31.14 -34.51 66.86
C ARG A 4 -32.30 -34.51 65.88
N LYS A 5 -33.47 -35.03 66.28
CA LYS A 5 -34.66 -35.11 65.43
C LYS A 5 -35.24 -33.73 65.14
N TYR A 6 -35.16 -32.80 66.10
CA TYR A 6 -35.58 -31.40 65.96
C TYR A 6 -34.66 -30.63 64.99
N PHE A 7 -33.35 -30.76 65.13
CA PHE A 7 -32.39 -30.11 64.22
C PHE A 7 -32.46 -30.66 62.79
N GLN A 8 -32.70 -31.97 62.61
CA GLN A 8 -32.91 -32.55 61.28
C GLN A 8 -34.18 -32.03 60.59
N GLN A 9 -35.27 -31.78 61.32
CA GLN A 9 -36.48 -31.19 60.76
C GLN A 9 -36.29 -29.72 60.36
N ILE A 10 -35.56 -28.92 61.16
CA ILE A 10 -35.25 -27.53 60.80
C ILE A 10 -34.34 -27.47 59.56
N PHE A 11 -33.35 -28.36 59.47
CA PHE A 11 -32.44 -28.41 58.32
C PHE A 11 -33.16 -28.85 57.04
N GLN A 12 -34.06 -29.83 57.12
CA GLN A 12 -34.92 -30.24 55.99
C GLN A 12 -35.87 -29.11 55.55
N LYS A 13 -36.49 -28.39 56.50
CA LYS A 13 -37.45 -27.32 56.21
C LYS A 13 -36.80 -26.09 55.53
N ASN A 14 -35.54 -25.80 55.86
CA ASN A 14 -34.83 -24.63 55.36
C ASN A 14 -33.75 -24.94 54.29
N LYS A 15 -33.68 -26.20 53.82
CA LYS A 15 -32.67 -26.68 52.85
C LYS A 15 -32.58 -25.82 51.58
N LYS A 16 -33.71 -25.31 51.08
CA LYS A 16 -33.76 -24.40 49.92
C LYS A 16 -33.13 -23.03 50.18
N GLN A 17 -33.24 -22.48 51.40
CA GLN A 17 -32.63 -21.19 51.76
C GLN A 17 -31.13 -21.31 51.97
N PHE A 18 -30.64 -22.44 52.50
CA PHE A 18 -29.20 -22.70 52.61
C PHE A 18 -28.53 -22.90 51.25
N LEU A 19 -29.15 -23.65 50.34
CA LEU A 19 -28.66 -23.80 48.96
C LEU A 19 -28.63 -22.45 48.21
N PHE A 20 -29.65 -21.61 48.42
CA PHE A 20 -29.69 -20.26 47.83
C PHE A 20 -28.59 -19.35 48.38
N LEU A 21 -28.24 -19.46 49.67
CA LEU A 21 -27.12 -18.71 50.25
C LEU A 21 -25.76 -19.20 49.73
N GLU A 22 -25.57 -20.52 49.56
CA GLU A 22 -24.35 -21.08 48.98
C GLU A 22 -24.18 -20.67 47.51
N ASP A 23 -25.25 -20.73 46.71
CA ASP A 23 -25.26 -20.28 45.32
C ASP A 23 -25.05 -18.76 45.19
N PHE A 24 -25.62 -17.96 46.10
CA PHE A 24 -25.41 -16.51 46.13
C PHE A 24 -23.97 -16.14 46.53
N ILE A 25 -23.38 -16.83 47.50
CA ILE A 25 -21.97 -16.66 47.89
C ILE A 25 -21.04 -17.12 46.76
N PHE A 26 -21.38 -18.21 46.07
CA PHE A 26 -20.61 -18.70 44.92
C PHE A 26 -20.69 -17.72 43.74
N PHE A 27 -21.87 -17.15 43.47
CA PHE A 27 -22.07 -16.13 42.44
C PHE A 27 -21.33 -14.83 42.75
N GLN A 28 -21.38 -14.35 44.00
CA GLN A 28 -20.61 -13.20 44.48
C GLN A 28 -19.10 -13.45 44.35
N LYS A 29 -18.60 -14.63 44.75
CA LYS A 29 -17.19 -15.01 44.55
C LYS A 29 -16.81 -15.04 43.07
N LYS A 30 -17.68 -15.55 42.18
CA LYS A 30 -17.42 -15.58 40.73
C LYS A 30 -17.41 -14.18 40.10
N GLN A 31 -18.24 -13.27 40.60
CA GLN A 31 -18.25 -11.85 40.21
C GLN A 31 -16.99 -11.12 40.70
N ILE A 32 -16.58 -11.36 41.95
CA ILE A 32 -15.33 -10.80 42.51
C ILE A 32 -14.11 -11.35 41.76
N ILE A 33 -14.07 -12.64 41.44
CA ILE A 33 -13.00 -13.25 40.63
C ILE A 33 -12.99 -12.66 39.20
N LYS A 34 -14.16 -12.48 38.57
CA LYS A 34 -14.24 -11.79 37.26
C LYS A 34 -13.73 -10.34 37.34
N PHE A 35 -14.10 -9.61 38.39
CA PHE A 35 -13.65 -8.24 38.60
C PHE A 35 -12.14 -8.16 38.84
N LEU A 36 -11.58 -9.09 39.63
CA LEU A 36 -10.14 -9.21 39.84
C LEU A 36 -9.39 -9.61 38.56
N ILE A 37 -9.95 -10.49 37.74
CA ILE A 37 -9.39 -10.85 36.42
C ILE A 37 -9.43 -9.64 35.47
N LEU A 38 -10.52 -8.87 35.46
CA LEU A 38 -10.63 -7.63 34.68
C LEU A 38 -9.64 -6.56 35.15
N LEU A 39 -9.42 -6.43 36.46
CA LEU A 39 -8.39 -5.57 37.04
C LEU A 39 -6.98 -6.06 36.67
N LEU A 40 -6.75 -7.37 36.67
CA LEU A 40 -5.46 -7.95 36.28
C LEU A 40 -5.21 -7.76 34.78
N ILE A 41 -6.22 -7.97 33.93
CA ILE A 41 -6.15 -7.73 32.48
C ILE A 41 -5.96 -6.23 32.21
N SER A 42 -6.67 -5.36 32.91
CA SER A 42 -6.47 -3.90 32.84
C SER A 42 -5.06 -3.52 33.27
N ALA A 43 -4.53 -4.09 34.35
CA ALA A 43 -3.17 -3.82 34.84
C ALA A 43 -2.10 -4.39 33.89
N ILE A 44 -2.37 -5.52 33.23
CA ILE A 44 -1.51 -6.11 32.20
C ILE A 44 -1.58 -5.26 30.93
N ILE A 45 -2.76 -4.82 30.47
CA ILE A 45 -2.91 -3.91 29.33
C ILE A 45 -2.26 -2.57 29.63
N TYR A 46 -2.37 -2.07 30.87
CA TYR A 46 -1.70 -0.85 31.30
C TYR A 46 -0.20 -1.07 31.43
N SER A 47 0.31 -2.21 31.90
CA SER A 47 1.75 -2.48 31.98
C SER A 47 2.37 -2.80 30.61
N PHE A 48 1.64 -3.43 29.68
CA PHE A 48 2.03 -3.61 28.28
C PHE A 48 1.91 -2.31 27.50
N GLY A 49 0.89 -1.50 27.78
CA GLY A 49 0.70 -0.17 27.21
C GLY A 49 1.78 0.81 27.69
N LEU A 50 2.10 0.80 28.99
CA LEU A 50 3.16 1.61 29.59
C LEU A 50 4.54 1.07 29.24
N SER A 51 4.76 -0.24 29.09
CA SER A 51 6.04 -0.79 28.62
C SER A 51 6.23 -0.66 27.11
N ASN A 52 5.16 -0.60 26.32
CA ASN A 52 5.24 -0.19 24.91
C ASN A 52 5.40 1.32 24.78
N LEU A 53 4.73 2.16 25.57
CA LEU A 53 4.98 3.60 25.60
C LEU A 53 6.37 3.93 26.16
N LEU A 54 6.86 3.19 27.16
CA LEU A 54 8.22 3.32 27.68
C LEU A 54 9.23 2.71 26.72
N LYS A 55 8.96 1.64 25.97
CA LYS A 55 9.85 1.19 24.89
C LYS A 55 9.87 2.18 23.72
N ILE A 56 8.74 2.78 23.37
CA ILE A 56 8.65 3.83 22.33
C ILE A 56 9.37 5.10 22.83
N ASN A 57 9.12 5.57 24.05
CA ASN A 57 9.75 6.77 24.60
C ASN A 57 11.22 6.56 25.01
N HIS A 58 11.63 5.36 25.40
CA HIS A 58 13.02 5.06 25.75
C HIS A 58 13.88 4.79 24.50
N PHE A 59 13.27 4.40 23.36
CA PHE A 59 13.92 4.52 22.04
C PHE A 59 14.17 5.98 21.63
N TYR A 60 13.41 6.93 22.17
CA TYR A 60 13.52 8.36 21.84
C TYR A 60 14.22 9.22 22.92
N SER A 61 14.49 8.71 24.12
CA SER A 61 14.93 9.54 25.26
C SER A 61 16.35 9.29 25.78
N ILE A 62 17.14 8.36 25.22
CA ILE A 62 18.61 8.35 25.42
C ILE A 62 19.28 7.95 24.10
N LYS A 63 19.17 8.81 23.10
CA LYS A 63 20.25 8.97 22.13
C LYS A 63 20.90 10.29 22.48
N GLU A 64 22.15 10.28 22.93
CA GLU A 64 23.08 11.25 22.35
C GLU A 64 22.79 11.20 20.84
N ALA A 65 22.23 12.26 20.28
CA ALA A 65 21.84 12.26 18.88
C ALA A 65 23.11 11.90 18.10
N LEU A 66 23.20 10.67 17.60
CA LEU A 66 24.28 10.25 16.72
C LEU A 66 24.16 11.13 15.49
N SER A 67 24.89 12.24 15.50
CA SER A 67 24.98 13.17 14.40
C SER A 67 25.90 12.53 13.38
N TYR A 68 25.34 11.69 12.50
CA TYR A 68 26.05 11.22 11.33
C TYR A 68 26.48 12.45 10.49
N PRO A 69 27.67 12.42 9.85
CA PRO A 69 28.08 13.48 8.94
C PRO A 69 27.01 13.72 7.86
N LEU A 70 26.75 14.98 7.52
CA LEU A 70 25.87 15.33 6.41
C LEU A 70 26.59 15.07 5.08
N PRO A 71 25.88 14.65 4.02
CA PRO A 71 26.47 14.61 2.69
C PRO A 71 26.80 16.01 2.19
N ALA A 72 27.82 16.10 1.33
CA ALA A 72 28.16 17.34 0.66
C ALA A 72 26.95 17.89 -0.13
N PRO A 73 26.74 19.21 -0.17
CA PRO A 73 25.67 19.81 -0.98
C PRO A 73 25.82 19.40 -2.45
N GLN A 74 24.74 18.91 -3.04
CA GLN A 74 24.67 18.62 -4.47
C GLN A 74 24.23 19.87 -5.25
N ASN A 75 24.61 19.95 -6.52
CA ASN A 75 24.10 21.00 -7.40
C ASN A 75 22.59 20.80 -7.64
N SER A 76 21.78 21.64 -7.00
CA SER A 76 20.32 21.52 -6.99
C SER A 76 19.61 22.14 -8.19
N SER A 77 20.34 22.69 -9.18
CA SER A 77 19.73 23.45 -10.30
C SER A 77 18.71 22.65 -11.11
N ASN A 78 18.80 21.32 -11.08
CA ASN A 78 17.99 20.38 -11.84
C ASN A 78 17.12 19.48 -10.96
N PHE A 79 17.03 19.74 -9.65
CA PHE A 79 16.25 18.93 -8.73
C PHE A 79 14.76 19.25 -8.84
N GLY A 80 13.91 18.22 -8.85
CA GLY A 80 12.46 18.36 -8.90
C GLY A 80 11.91 18.80 -10.26
N LEU A 81 12.68 18.65 -11.35
CA LEU A 81 12.25 19.03 -12.70
C LEU A 81 11.03 18.25 -13.17
N HIS A 82 10.90 16.99 -12.75
CA HIS A 82 9.82 16.09 -13.16
C HIS A 82 8.79 15.81 -12.05
N LEU A 83 8.80 16.61 -10.97
CA LEU A 83 7.90 16.47 -9.82
C LEU A 83 6.88 17.61 -9.70
N LYS A 84 6.59 18.27 -10.83
CA LYS A 84 5.81 19.52 -10.86
C LYS A 84 4.45 19.40 -10.19
N ARG A 85 3.67 18.35 -10.49
CA ARG A 85 2.28 18.25 -10.04
C ARG A 85 2.25 18.04 -8.52
N SER A 86 2.99 17.07 -8.02
CA SER A 86 2.97 16.69 -6.62
C SER A 86 3.61 17.74 -5.73
N MET A 87 4.70 18.37 -6.18
CA MET A 87 5.31 19.47 -5.43
C MET A 87 4.45 20.74 -5.46
N ASN A 88 3.68 20.98 -6.53
CA ASN A 88 2.68 22.05 -6.54
C ASN A 88 1.53 21.79 -5.55
N LEU A 89 1.00 20.57 -5.46
CA LEU A 89 -0.04 20.24 -4.48
C LEU A 89 0.48 20.48 -3.05
N LEU A 90 1.69 20.05 -2.74
CA LEU A 90 2.32 20.31 -1.44
C LEU A 90 2.53 21.81 -1.18
N SER A 91 3.22 22.50 -2.08
CA SER A 91 3.64 23.90 -1.87
C SER A 91 2.50 24.93 -1.93
N LYS A 92 1.40 24.62 -2.63
CA LYS A 92 0.22 25.50 -2.71
C LYS A 92 -0.84 25.18 -1.66
N SER A 93 -0.60 24.22 -0.77
CA SER A 93 -1.52 23.92 0.33
C SER A 93 -1.53 25.05 1.36
N THR A 94 -2.72 25.39 1.85
CA THR A 94 -2.95 26.42 2.86
C THR A 94 -3.89 25.89 3.93
N SER A 95 -3.97 26.54 5.09
CA SER A 95 -4.92 26.14 6.14
C SER A 95 -6.39 26.12 5.70
N GLN A 96 -6.75 26.92 4.70
CA GLN A 96 -8.11 27.01 4.14
C GLN A 96 -8.33 26.05 2.96
N ASN A 97 -7.24 25.57 2.35
CA ASN A 97 -7.28 24.64 1.23
C ASN A 97 -6.09 23.66 1.34
N PRO A 98 -6.18 22.66 2.24
CA PRO A 98 -5.21 21.61 2.36
C PRO A 98 -5.38 20.65 1.18
N ASN A 99 -4.43 20.64 0.25
CA ASN A 99 -4.46 19.65 -0.83
C ASN A 99 -4.05 18.30 -0.27
N GLN A 100 -4.81 17.26 -0.60
CA GLN A 100 -4.38 15.89 -0.34
C GLN A 100 -3.26 15.50 -1.30
N VAL A 101 -2.23 14.86 -0.76
CA VAL A 101 -1.09 14.33 -1.53
C VAL A 101 -0.78 12.91 -1.08
N LYS A 102 -1.02 11.94 -1.96
CA LYS A 102 -0.74 10.52 -1.74
C LYS A 102 0.66 10.16 -2.23
N ILE A 103 1.53 9.74 -1.31
CA ILE A 103 2.93 9.41 -1.60
C ILE A 103 3.15 7.91 -1.40
N LEU A 104 3.60 7.24 -2.45
CA LEU A 104 3.93 5.83 -2.45
C LEU A 104 5.44 5.62 -2.48
N PHE A 105 5.98 4.95 -1.46
CA PHE A 105 7.29 4.32 -1.54
C PHE A 105 7.11 2.90 -2.07
N TYR A 106 7.73 2.60 -3.21
CA TYR A 106 7.58 1.32 -3.91
C TYR A 106 8.93 0.71 -4.29
N GLY A 107 9.02 -0.61 -4.31
CA GLY A 107 10.30 -1.28 -4.52
C GLY A 107 10.45 -2.60 -3.79
N GLN A 108 11.68 -2.89 -3.38
CA GLN A 108 12.04 -4.09 -2.64
C GLN A 108 12.54 -3.82 -1.21
N SER A 109 13.33 -4.74 -0.63
CA SER A 109 13.78 -4.70 0.77
C SER A 109 14.50 -3.41 1.17
N ILE A 110 15.27 -2.79 0.27
CA ILE A 110 15.95 -1.51 0.55
C ILE A 110 14.94 -0.39 0.80
N THR A 111 13.86 -0.34 0.02
CA THR A 111 12.78 0.64 0.19
C THR A 111 12.01 0.49 1.49
N ARG A 112 12.07 -0.70 2.12
CA ARG A 112 11.45 -0.95 3.44
C ARG A 112 12.24 -0.37 4.62
N GLY A 113 13.45 0.15 4.38
CA GLY A 113 14.28 0.83 5.37
C GLY A 113 13.55 1.97 6.11
N LEU A 114 14.14 2.54 7.16
CA LEU A 114 13.54 3.66 7.89
C LEU A 114 13.73 5.02 7.20
N TRP A 115 14.50 5.09 6.11
CA TRP A 115 14.76 6.33 5.38
C TRP A 115 13.50 7.02 4.87
N TRP A 116 12.47 6.28 4.44
CA TRP A 116 11.22 6.88 3.94
C TRP A 116 10.43 7.58 5.05
N LYS A 117 10.54 7.13 6.31
CA LYS A 117 9.93 7.80 7.46
C LYS A 117 10.55 9.17 7.71
N GLN A 118 11.87 9.26 7.58
CA GLN A 118 12.57 10.54 7.68
C GLN A 118 12.18 11.52 6.56
N ILE A 119 11.81 11.01 5.37
CA ILE A 119 11.28 11.82 4.27
C ILE A 119 9.84 12.24 4.55
N GLU A 120 8.99 11.33 5.02
CA GLU A 120 7.61 11.64 5.43
C GLU A 120 7.59 12.77 6.48
N GLU A 121 8.42 12.65 7.52
CA GLU A 121 8.56 13.67 8.57
C GLU A 121 9.06 15.02 8.02
N ASP A 122 10.04 14.99 7.12
CA ASP A 122 10.57 16.19 6.46
C ASP A 122 9.50 16.90 5.63
N LEU A 123 8.74 16.15 4.83
CA LEU A 123 7.68 16.71 3.99
C LEU A 123 6.55 17.29 4.84
N LYS A 124 6.09 16.58 5.88
CA LYS A 124 5.08 17.08 6.82
C LYS A 124 5.55 18.34 7.54
N LYS A 125 6.86 18.45 7.84
CA LYS A 125 7.45 19.65 8.44
C LYS A 125 7.53 20.82 7.45
N ARG A 126 7.93 20.57 6.20
CA ARG A 126 8.07 21.63 5.17
C ARG A 126 6.74 22.11 4.61
N TYR A 127 5.73 21.23 4.59
CA TYR A 127 4.40 21.49 4.03
C TYR A 127 3.30 21.18 5.07
N PRO A 128 3.24 21.92 6.19
CA PRO A 128 2.37 21.59 7.31
C PRO A 128 0.87 21.72 7.01
N TYR A 129 0.51 22.38 5.91
CA TYR A 129 -0.88 22.55 5.49
C TYR A 129 -1.33 21.51 4.45
N ALA A 130 -0.45 20.67 3.92
CA ALA A 130 -0.84 19.61 3.01
C ALA A 130 -1.37 18.40 3.80
N ASP A 131 -2.43 17.76 3.31
CA ASP A 131 -2.90 16.48 3.83
C ASP A 131 -2.07 15.35 3.19
N ILE A 132 -0.98 14.97 3.85
CA ILE A 132 -0.02 14.00 3.32
C ILE A 132 -0.37 12.59 3.80
N GLU A 133 -0.86 11.75 2.88
CA GLU A 133 -1.02 10.31 3.09
C GLU A 133 0.18 9.56 2.51
N VAL A 134 0.86 8.76 3.33
CA VAL A 134 2.03 7.99 2.89
C VAL A 134 1.79 6.49 3.05
N LYS A 135 2.09 5.73 2.01
CA LYS A 135 2.20 4.27 2.08
C LYS A 135 3.56 3.79 1.60
N ASN A 136 4.04 2.71 2.20
CA ASN A 136 5.17 1.96 1.69
C ASN A 136 4.70 0.54 1.37
N LEU A 137 4.61 0.23 0.07
CA LEU A 137 4.16 -1.06 -0.42
C LEU A 137 5.32 -1.88 -1.01
N ALA A 138 6.57 -1.56 -0.65
CA ALA A 138 7.73 -2.32 -1.09
C ALA A 138 7.71 -3.77 -0.56
N ILE A 139 8.15 -4.73 -1.38
CA ILE A 139 8.11 -6.16 -1.07
C ILE A 139 9.52 -6.71 -0.99
N GLY A 140 9.94 -7.19 0.18
CA GLY A 140 11.29 -7.79 0.33
C GLY A 140 11.46 -9.03 -0.54
N GLY A 141 12.64 -9.22 -1.15
CA GLY A 141 12.94 -10.38 -1.99
C GLY A 141 12.24 -10.39 -3.36
N PHE A 142 11.59 -9.29 -3.76
CA PHE A 142 10.94 -9.16 -5.06
C PHE A 142 11.76 -8.24 -5.95
N ALA A 143 12.68 -8.83 -6.72
CA ALA A 143 13.32 -8.17 -7.85
C ALA A 143 12.26 -7.79 -8.93
N ALA A 144 12.63 -6.92 -9.86
CA ALA A 144 11.73 -6.33 -10.86
C ALA A 144 10.81 -7.36 -11.56
N GLN A 145 11.37 -8.49 -11.98
CA GLN A 145 10.66 -9.58 -12.66
C GLN A 145 9.55 -10.24 -11.82
N ARG A 146 9.57 -10.09 -10.50
CA ARG A 146 8.52 -10.55 -9.60
C ARG A 146 7.62 -9.40 -9.14
N LEU A 147 8.20 -8.23 -8.87
CA LEU A 147 7.47 -7.04 -8.42
C LEU A 147 6.43 -6.57 -9.45
N VAL A 148 6.75 -6.70 -10.75
CA VAL A 148 5.86 -6.30 -11.86
C VAL A 148 4.47 -6.96 -11.78
N LEU A 149 4.39 -8.18 -11.25
CA LEU A 149 3.14 -8.95 -11.11
C LEU A 149 2.17 -8.33 -10.07
N ASN A 150 2.70 -7.54 -9.13
CA ASN A 150 1.93 -6.90 -8.05
C ASN A 150 1.62 -5.43 -8.34
N THR A 151 2.38 -4.84 -9.26
CA THR A 151 2.43 -3.39 -9.49
C THR A 151 1.06 -2.82 -9.78
N GLU A 152 0.27 -3.46 -10.65
CA GLU A 152 -1.04 -2.94 -11.02
C GLU A 152 -2.01 -2.88 -9.83
N ARG A 153 -2.10 -3.96 -9.05
CA ARG A 153 -2.94 -4.01 -7.86
C ARG A 153 -2.55 -2.93 -6.87
N ASP A 154 -1.26 -2.84 -6.54
CA ASP A 154 -0.77 -1.90 -5.52
C ASP A 154 -0.96 -0.44 -5.95
N LEU A 155 -0.70 -0.13 -7.23
CA LEU A 155 -0.88 1.21 -7.78
C LEU A 155 -2.36 1.61 -7.83
N LEU A 156 -3.23 0.76 -8.34
CA LEU A 156 -4.65 1.10 -8.49
C LEU A 156 -5.40 1.07 -7.16
N SER A 157 -4.93 0.35 -6.14
CA SER A 157 -5.56 0.36 -4.82
C SER A 157 -5.26 1.63 -4.03
N PHE A 158 -4.14 2.30 -4.31
CA PHE A 158 -3.73 3.51 -3.60
C PHE A 158 -3.87 4.79 -4.43
N TYR A 159 -3.64 4.68 -5.75
CA TYR A 159 -3.66 5.76 -6.74
C TYR A 159 -2.83 6.98 -6.30
N PRO A 160 -1.49 6.85 -6.23
CA PRO A 160 -0.61 7.89 -5.70
C PRO A 160 -0.52 9.12 -6.60
N ASP A 161 -0.20 10.26 -5.98
CA ASP A 161 0.24 11.49 -6.65
C ASP A 161 1.75 11.49 -6.89
N LEU A 162 2.53 10.92 -5.96
CA LEU A 162 3.98 10.79 -6.07
C LEU A 162 4.40 9.35 -5.80
N ILE A 163 5.23 8.79 -6.68
CA ILE A 163 5.88 7.49 -6.47
C ILE A 163 7.38 7.71 -6.32
N ILE A 164 7.95 7.24 -5.21
CA ILE A 164 9.40 7.14 -5.00
C ILE A 164 9.78 5.66 -5.13
N PHE A 165 10.51 5.34 -6.18
CA PHE A 165 10.70 3.96 -6.65
C PHE A 165 12.18 3.56 -6.75
N HIS A 166 12.47 2.36 -6.25
CA HIS A 166 13.74 1.67 -6.48
C HIS A 166 13.54 0.15 -6.44
N VAL A 167 14.09 -0.57 -7.42
CA VAL A 167 14.12 -2.03 -7.41
C VAL A 167 15.34 -2.53 -8.18
N TYR A 168 15.94 -3.63 -7.73
CA TYR A 168 16.96 -4.35 -8.48
C TYR A 168 16.32 -5.41 -9.39
N GLY A 169 17.13 -6.04 -10.23
CA GLY A 169 16.73 -7.17 -11.06
C GLY A 169 16.59 -6.79 -12.53
N ASP A 170 15.79 -7.57 -13.25
CA ASP A 170 15.71 -7.48 -14.69
C ASP A 170 15.24 -6.08 -15.18
N HIS A 171 16.07 -5.47 -16.01
CA HIS A 171 15.83 -4.18 -16.63
C HIS A 171 14.59 -4.14 -17.55
N ILE A 172 14.23 -5.24 -18.24
CA ILE A 172 13.03 -5.26 -19.07
C ILE A 172 11.80 -5.12 -18.19
N GLN A 173 11.72 -5.93 -17.13
CA GLN A 173 10.62 -5.89 -16.18
C GLN A 173 10.63 -4.62 -15.33
N TYR A 174 11.79 -4.00 -15.10
CA TYR A 174 11.88 -2.65 -14.53
C TYR A 174 11.15 -1.63 -15.41
N GLU A 175 11.44 -1.62 -16.72
CA GLU A 175 10.75 -0.71 -17.66
C GLU A 175 9.24 -0.98 -17.70
N GLN A 176 8.82 -2.25 -17.64
CA GLN A 176 7.39 -2.60 -17.56
C GLN A 176 6.71 -2.05 -16.30
N ILE A 177 7.41 -1.98 -15.16
CA ILE A 177 6.88 -1.33 -13.95
C ILE A 177 6.68 0.16 -14.18
N ILE A 178 7.65 0.85 -14.79
CA ILE A 178 7.52 2.28 -15.12
C ILE A 178 6.38 2.52 -16.12
N LEU A 179 6.23 1.66 -17.12
CA LEU A 179 5.11 1.70 -18.05
C LEU A 179 3.77 1.56 -17.32
N LYS A 180 3.62 0.58 -16.42
CA LYS A 180 2.43 0.42 -15.58
C LYS A 180 2.15 1.68 -14.74
N MET A 181 3.16 2.30 -14.13
CA MET A 181 2.98 3.54 -13.38
C MET A 181 2.42 4.67 -14.27
N ARG A 182 2.94 4.80 -15.50
CA ARG A 182 2.52 5.82 -16.47
C ARG A 182 1.19 5.53 -17.18
N THR A 183 0.74 4.28 -17.23
CA THR A 183 -0.56 3.92 -17.82
C THR A 183 -1.69 3.82 -16.80
N LEU A 184 -1.37 3.57 -15.53
CA LEU A 184 -2.37 3.33 -14.48
C LEU A 184 -2.55 4.50 -13.52
N THR A 185 -1.63 5.48 -13.49
CA THR A 185 -1.71 6.61 -12.55
C THR A 185 -1.36 7.92 -13.22
N THR A 186 -1.71 9.02 -12.56
CA THR A 186 -1.29 10.38 -12.93
C THR A 186 -0.05 10.83 -12.16
N ALA A 187 0.61 9.93 -11.45
CA ALA A 187 1.66 10.26 -10.51
C ALA A 187 2.87 10.92 -11.17
N ASP A 188 3.51 11.82 -10.44
CA ASP A 188 4.92 12.10 -10.62
C ASP A 188 5.75 10.92 -10.12
N ILE A 189 6.85 10.61 -10.80
CA ILE A 189 7.68 9.43 -10.52
C ILE A 189 9.10 9.89 -10.27
N ALA A 190 9.64 9.55 -9.12
CA ALA A 190 11.06 9.66 -8.81
C ALA A 190 11.67 8.26 -8.75
N ILE A 191 12.66 8.00 -9.61
CA ILE A 191 13.45 6.77 -9.60
C ILE A 191 14.84 7.05 -9.04
N GLN A 192 15.45 6.04 -8.44
CA GLN A 192 16.78 6.15 -7.84
C GLN A 192 17.79 5.27 -8.58
N THR A 193 19.02 5.74 -8.71
CA THR A 193 20.18 4.86 -8.97
C THR A 193 20.48 4.00 -7.74
N ASP A 194 21.22 2.90 -7.92
CA ASP A 194 21.61 1.98 -6.86
C ASP A 194 22.63 2.59 -5.89
N HIS A 195 22.49 2.31 -4.59
CA HIS A 195 23.53 2.60 -3.61
C HIS A 195 24.72 1.63 -3.71
N TYR A 196 25.80 1.93 -3.01
CA TYR A 196 26.97 1.03 -2.92
C TYR A 196 26.65 -0.16 -2.01
N ASN A 197 26.90 -1.37 -2.51
CA ASN A 197 26.86 -2.61 -1.72
C ASN A 197 28.22 -2.87 -1.06
N ARG A 198 28.30 -3.90 -0.21
CA ARG A 198 29.51 -4.24 0.56
C ARG A 198 30.77 -4.45 -0.29
N ASP A 199 30.61 -4.99 -1.49
CA ASP A 199 31.74 -5.36 -2.36
C ASP A 199 32.11 -4.28 -3.37
N SER A 200 31.35 -3.18 -3.39
CA SER A 200 31.67 -2.03 -4.23
C SER A 200 32.95 -1.34 -3.73
N ASN A 201 33.72 -0.74 -4.64
CA ASN A 201 34.89 0.06 -4.28
C ASN A 201 34.68 1.54 -4.66
N PRO A 202 34.57 2.48 -3.70
CA PRO A 202 34.33 3.89 -4.01
C PRO A 202 35.48 4.55 -4.79
N TYR A 203 36.67 3.95 -4.82
CA TYR A 203 37.82 4.47 -5.57
C TYR A 203 37.92 3.90 -6.99
N GLN A 204 37.03 3.02 -7.39
CA GLN A 204 36.99 2.44 -8.74
C GLN A 204 35.70 2.83 -9.47
N SER A 205 35.79 2.91 -10.80
CA SER A 205 34.62 3.13 -11.65
C SER A 205 33.77 1.86 -11.73
N ASP A 206 32.46 2.04 -11.79
CA ASP A 206 31.53 0.94 -11.99
C ASP A 206 31.81 0.18 -13.29
N GLN A 207 31.55 -1.12 -13.27
CA GLN A 207 31.69 -2.01 -14.43
C GLN A 207 30.44 -2.89 -14.58
N GLY A 208 30.33 -3.57 -15.72
CA GLY A 208 29.31 -4.59 -15.98
C GLY A 208 27.88 -4.10 -15.73
N TRP A 209 27.10 -4.92 -15.00
CA TRP A 209 25.70 -4.65 -14.71
C TRP A 209 25.47 -3.33 -13.98
N THR A 210 26.30 -3.00 -13.01
CA THR A 210 26.18 -1.78 -12.22
C THR A 210 26.40 -0.53 -13.08
N ALA A 211 27.42 -0.54 -13.95
CA ALA A 211 27.66 0.55 -14.90
C ALA A 211 26.51 0.69 -15.91
N PHE A 212 25.97 -0.44 -16.39
CA PHE A 212 24.83 -0.47 -17.29
C PHE A 212 23.58 0.14 -16.65
N MET A 213 23.17 -0.35 -15.47
CA MET A 213 21.96 0.13 -14.81
C MET A 213 22.05 1.62 -14.47
N ASN A 214 23.12 2.02 -13.80
CA ASN A 214 23.23 3.37 -13.24
C ASN A 214 23.72 4.42 -14.23
N GLY A 215 24.62 4.05 -15.14
CA GLY A 215 25.22 4.96 -16.11
C GLY A 215 24.48 5.04 -17.45
N ARG A 216 23.57 4.11 -17.74
CA ARG A 216 22.89 4.05 -19.05
C ARG A 216 21.39 3.83 -18.94
N PHE A 217 20.96 2.70 -18.36
CA PHE A 217 19.56 2.29 -18.42
C PHE A 217 18.64 3.22 -17.63
N LEU A 218 18.90 3.43 -16.33
CA LEU A 218 18.07 4.30 -15.48
C LEU A 218 18.01 5.75 -15.98
N PRO A 219 19.13 6.38 -16.41
CA PRO A 219 19.07 7.69 -17.06
C PRO A 219 18.18 7.73 -18.32
N LYS A 220 18.28 6.72 -19.19
CA LYS A 220 17.43 6.63 -20.40
C LYS A 220 15.96 6.43 -20.07
N VAL A 221 15.65 5.60 -19.08
CA VAL A 221 14.28 5.40 -18.57
C VAL A 221 13.73 6.71 -18.00
N ALA A 222 14.49 7.39 -17.15
CA ALA A 222 14.10 8.68 -16.58
C ALA A 222 13.80 9.71 -17.67
N GLN A 223 14.69 9.85 -18.65
CA GLN A 223 14.48 10.77 -19.77
C GLN A 223 13.25 10.40 -20.61
N ARG A 224 13.10 9.12 -20.96
CA ARG A 224 12.03 8.66 -21.85
C ARG A 224 10.64 8.78 -21.23
N TYR A 225 10.53 8.46 -19.95
CA TYR A 225 9.26 8.46 -19.22
C TYR A 225 9.09 9.69 -18.34
N LEU A 226 9.97 10.69 -18.47
CA LEU A 226 9.95 11.94 -17.70
C LEU A 226 9.89 11.70 -16.18
N CYS A 227 10.69 10.77 -15.68
CA CYS A 227 10.84 10.52 -14.26
C CYS A 227 11.96 11.41 -13.70
N GLU A 228 11.81 11.85 -12.46
CA GLU A 228 12.92 12.45 -11.71
C GLU A 228 13.96 11.36 -11.44
N LEU A 229 15.21 11.56 -11.87
CA LEU A 229 16.32 10.67 -11.54
C LEU A 229 17.05 11.21 -10.30
N ILE A 230 16.94 10.48 -9.20
CA ILE A 230 17.70 10.76 -7.98
C ILE A 230 19.03 10.01 -8.07
N ASP A 231 20.12 10.74 -8.23
CA ASP A 231 21.48 10.17 -8.27
C ASP A 231 21.99 9.85 -6.86
N ILE A 232 21.49 8.73 -6.34
CA ILE A 232 21.99 8.14 -5.09
C ILE A 232 23.41 7.65 -5.27
N ARG A 233 23.76 7.04 -6.41
CA ARG A 233 25.00 6.29 -6.55
C ARG A 233 26.23 7.19 -6.42
N SER A 234 26.26 8.28 -7.18
CA SER A 234 27.38 9.22 -7.16
C SER A 234 27.47 9.93 -5.81
N ALA A 235 26.34 10.36 -5.25
CA ALA A 235 26.33 11.07 -3.98
C ALA A 235 26.70 10.15 -2.78
N TRP A 236 26.29 8.89 -2.82
CA TRP A 236 26.69 7.87 -1.85
C TRP A 236 28.18 7.55 -1.94
N ARG A 237 28.72 7.44 -3.16
CA ARG A 237 30.16 7.29 -3.40
C ARG A 237 30.95 8.45 -2.78
N GLN A 238 30.52 9.68 -3.05
CA GLN A 238 31.18 10.88 -2.53
C GLN A 238 31.16 10.88 -0.99
N TYR A 239 30.03 10.53 -0.39
CA TYR A 239 29.93 10.40 1.07
C TYR A 239 30.93 9.40 1.67
N LEU A 240 31.12 8.25 1.02
CA LEU A 240 32.11 7.26 1.46
C LEU A 240 33.53 7.80 1.36
N ILE A 241 33.87 8.51 0.28
CA ILE A 241 35.20 9.10 0.07
C ILE A 241 35.47 10.20 1.10
N ASP A 242 34.55 11.16 1.25
CA ASP A 242 34.71 12.32 2.14
C ASP A 242 34.94 11.90 3.61
N ASN A 243 34.35 10.77 4.01
CA ASN A 243 34.43 10.26 5.36
C ASN A 243 35.42 9.09 5.52
N SER A 244 36.16 8.74 4.46
CA SER A 244 37.09 7.60 4.44
C SER A 244 36.44 6.29 4.90
N TYR A 245 35.19 6.05 4.51
CA TYR A 245 34.42 4.87 4.87
C TYR A 245 34.50 3.78 3.80
N GLN A 246 34.50 2.52 4.27
CA GLN A 246 34.16 1.37 3.44
C GLN A 246 32.64 1.23 3.35
N PRO A 247 32.07 0.68 2.24
CA PRO A 247 30.62 0.56 2.09
C PRO A 247 29.92 -0.16 3.25
N SER A 248 30.54 -1.18 3.83
CA SER A 248 30.01 -1.92 4.99
C SER A 248 29.68 -1.04 6.20
N LYS A 249 30.28 0.15 6.31
CA LYS A 249 29.96 1.14 7.35
C LYS A 249 28.50 1.58 7.33
N LEU A 250 27.84 1.51 6.17
CA LEU A 250 26.46 1.97 5.96
C LEU A 250 25.46 0.82 5.86
N LEU A 251 25.92 -0.43 6.02
CA LEU A 251 25.14 -1.63 5.79
C LEU A 251 25.10 -2.53 7.04
N ILE A 252 24.03 -3.33 7.15
CA ILE A 252 23.90 -4.40 8.14
C ILE A 252 24.48 -5.71 7.58
N ASP A 253 24.27 -5.94 6.29
CA ASP A 253 24.76 -7.11 5.56
C ASP A 253 25.40 -6.67 4.23
N ARG A 254 25.31 -7.50 3.18
CA ARG A 254 25.88 -7.17 1.87
C ARG A 254 25.21 -5.96 1.20
N VAL A 255 23.94 -5.66 1.51
CA VAL A 255 23.16 -4.65 0.76
C VAL A 255 22.18 -3.83 1.61
N HIS A 256 21.65 -4.36 2.72
CA HIS A 256 20.63 -3.69 3.52
C HIS A 256 21.23 -2.59 4.39
N LEU A 257 20.58 -1.44 4.41
CA LEU A 257 21.06 -0.24 5.10
C LEU A 257 20.98 -0.39 6.62
N ASN A 258 22.05 0.00 7.32
CA ASN A 258 22.00 0.21 8.76
C ASN A 258 21.40 1.58 9.10
N GLU A 259 21.44 1.99 10.36
CA GLU A 259 20.87 3.28 10.77
C GLU A 259 21.49 4.47 10.02
N GLN A 260 22.82 4.52 9.89
CA GLN A 260 23.52 5.57 9.15
C GLN A 260 23.22 5.51 7.65
N GLY A 261 23.15 4.33 7.06
CA GLY A 261 22.76 4.17 5.66
C GLY A 261 21.35 4.68 5.39
N ASN A 262 20.40 4.42 6.30
CA ASN A 262 19.04 4.95 6.21
C ASN A 262 19.02 6.49 6.35
N PHE A 263 19.80 7.03 7.27
CA PHE A 263 19.98 8.48 7.39
C PHE A 263 20.52 9.07 6.08
N LEU A 264 21.61 8.54 5.54
CA LEU A 264 22.22 9.03 4.30
C LEU A 264 21.23 8.97 3.14
N MET A 265 20.56 7.83 2.93
CA MET A 265 19.54 7.68 1.88
C MET A 265 18.49 8.80 1.95
N ALA A 266 17.97 9.08 3.16
CA ALA A 266 17.00 10.15 3.34
C ALA A 266 17.59 11.53 3.02
N GLN A 267 18.80 11.84 3.48
CA GLN A 267 19.46 13.13 3.20
C GLN A 267 19.76 13.34 1.71
N LEU A 268 20.03 12.26 0.96
CA LEU A 268 20.28 12.34 -0.47
C LEU A 268 18.99 12.54 -1.29
N ILE A 269 17.85 12.02 -0.83
CA ILE A 269 16.56 12.14 -1.54
C ILE A 269 15.85 13.46 -1.25
N LYS A 270 15.84 13.93 0.01
CA LYS A 270 15.08 15.13 0.43
C LYS A 270 15.27 16.35 -0.48
N PRO A 271 16.50 16.69 -0.93
CA PRO A 271 16.73 17.85 -1.78
C PRO A 271 16.02 17.80 -3.15
N TYR A 272 15.70 16.60 -3.66
CA TYR A 272 15.00 16.42 -4.92
C TYR A 272 13.50 16.72 -4.81
N LEU A 273 12.93 16.63 -3.60
CA LEU A 273 11.49 16.79 -3.34
C LEU A 273 11.15 18.26 -3.07
N ILE A 274 11.33 19.10 -4.09
CA ILE A 274 11.10 20.55 -4.06
C ILE A 274 10.33 21.02 -5.30
N SER A 275 9.61 22.14 -5.16
CA SER A 275 9.10 22.86 -6.33
C SER A 275 10.27 23.50 -7.09
N ASN A 276 10.34 23.27 -8.40
CA ASN A 276 11.33 23.89 -9.28
C ASN A 276 10.63 24.73 -10.33
N ASP A 277 10.99 26.01 -10.45
CA ASP A 277 10.38 26.95 -11.41
C ASP A 277 10.66 26.57 -12.88
N LYS A 278 11.72 25.81 -13.13
CA LYS A 278 12.03 25.23 -14.44
C LYS A 278 11.26 23.96 -14.74
N SER A 279 10.53 23.40 -13.77
CA SER A 279 9.74 22.19 -13.98
C SER A 279 8.65 22.43 -15.01
N VAL A 280 8.56 21.55 -16.00
CA VAL A 280 7.51 21.52 -17.01
C VAL A 280 6.79 20.19 -16.86
N ASP A 281 5.46 20.23 -16.85
CA ASP A 281 4.67 19.01 -16.98
C ASP A 281 4.38 18.87 -18.47
N ASP A 282 5.23 18.10 -19.16
CA ASP A 282 5.10 17.88 -20.60
C ASP A 282 3.89 16.98 -20.94
N TRP A 283 3.22 16.42 -19.92
CA TRP A 283 2.01 15.63 -20.11
C TRP A 283 0.78 16.55 -20.14
N PRO A 284 -0.06 16.47 -21.19
CA PRO A 284 -1.25 17.30 -21.28
C PRO A 284 -2.25 16.94 -20.17
N GLU A 285 -2.61 17.94 -19.35
CA GLU A 285 -3.71 17.96 -18.36
C GLU A 285 -4.03 16.58 -17.73
N ARG A 286 -3.03 15.99 -17.03
CA ARG A 286 -3.16 14.67 -16.36
C ARG A 286 -4.33 14.62 -15.38
N VAL A 287 -4.70 15.74 -14.78
CA VAL A 287 -5.86 15.86 -13.90
C VAL A 287 -6.63 17.12 -14.26
N LYS A 288 -7.93 16.96 -14.46
CA LYS A 288 -8.84 18.05 -14.82
C LYS A 288 -10.02 18.09 -13.88
N THR A 289 -10.43 19.27 -13.46
CA THR A 289 -11.63 19.46 -12.64
C THR A 289 -12.63 20.32 -13.39
N TYR A 290 -13.84 19.79 -13.56
CA TYR A 290 -14.98 20.46 -14.16
C TYR A 290 -15.92 20.95 -13.06
N GLN A 291 -16.08 22.26 -12.94
CA GLN A 291 -16.96 22.89 -11.96
C GLN A 291 -18.42 22.77 -12.41
N ILE A 292 -19.29 22.31 -11.51
CA ILE A 292 -20.74 22.30 -11.74
C ILE A 292 -21.27 23.74 -11.67
N GLY A 293 -22.10 24.15 -12.62
CA GLY A 293 -22.59 25.52 -12.75
C GLY A 293 -21.77 26.38 -13.71
N GLN A 294 -20.50 26.02 -13.96
CA GLN A 294 -19.60 26.76 -14.85
C GLN A 294 -19.23 25.93 -16.09
N ASP A 295 -18.59 24.78 -15.90
CA ASP A 295 -18.09 23.94 -17.00
C ASP A 295 -19.14 22.90 -17.42
N ILE A 296 -19.85 22.34 -16.45
CA ILE A 296 -20.86 21.30 -16.63
C ILE A 296 -22.10 21.59 -15.78
N ASN A 297 -23.26 21.09 -16.19
CA ASN A 297 -24.54 21.36 -15.54
C ASN A 297 -25.46 20.16 -15.59
N PHE A 298 -26.33 20.02 -14.59
CA PHE A 298 -27.46 19.12 -14.67
C PHE A 298 -28.49 19.69 -15.66
N LYS A 299 -28.86 18.91 -16.67
CA LYS A 299 -29.87 19.22 -17.68
C LYS A 299 -30.85 18.07 -17.79
N ASP A 300 -32.14 18.37 -17.85
CA ASP A 300 -33.20 17.36 -17.95
C ASP A 300 -33.11 16.27 -16.85
N GLY A 301 -32.73 16.68 -15.64
CA GLY A 301 -32.61 15.79 -14.49
C GLY A 301 -31.40 14.87 -14.52
N LYS A 302 -30.36 15.16 -15.31
CA LYS A 302 -29.11 14.37 -15.33
C LYS A 302 -27.88 15.23 -15.61
N LEU A 303 -26.72 14.80 -15.12
CA LEU A 303 -25.43 15.35 -15.53
C LEU A 303 -24.78 14.38 -16.51
N ASN A 304 -24.24 14.90 -17.60
CA ASN A 304 -23.52 14.12 -18.61
C ASN A 304 -22.14 14.75 -18.82
N LEU A 305 -21.10 13.92 -18.86
CA LEU A 305 -19.73 14.36 -19.10
C LEU A 305 -19.00 13.32 -19.94
N GLU A 306 -18.53 13.71 -21.11
CA GLU A 306 -17.52 12.95 -21.84
C GLU A 306 -16.14 13.25 -21.28
N PHE A 307 -15.32 12.22 -21.08
CA PHE A 307 -13.96 12.38 -20.58
C PHE A 307 -13.00 11.34 -21.15
N VAL A 308 -11.69 11.61 -21.05
CA VAL A 308 -10.64 10.63 -21.31
C VAL A 308 -9.85 10.45 -20.03
N GLY A 309 -9.75 9.21 -19.54
CA GLY A 309 -9.02 8.94 -18.32
C GLY A 309 -9.34 7.56 -17.74
N ASN A 310 -8.69 7.23 -16.62
CA ASN A 310 -8.89 5.96 -15.95
C ASN A 310 -9.56 6.06 -14.57
N ARG A 311 -9.79 7.29 -14.10
CA ARG A 311 -10.45 7.56 -12.82
C ARG A 311 -11.26 8.84 -12.88
N ILE A 312 -12.38 8.85 -12.18
CA ILE A 312 -13.28 9.99 -12.05
C ILE A 312 -13.84 10.07 -10.62
N ASP A 313 -13.69 11.23 -10.01
CA ASP A 313 -14.14 11.54 -8.65
C ASP A 313 -15.20 12.64 -8.68
N ALA A 314 -16.21 12.52 -7.81
CA ALA A 314 -17.10 13.63 -7.46
C ALA A 314 -16.52 14.38 -6.26
N ILE A 315 -16.34 15.68 -6.39
CA ILE A 315 -15.95 16.55 -5.29
C ILE A 315 -17.22 17.03 -4.58
N VAL A 316 -17.31 16.71 -3.29
CA VAL A 316 -18.47 17.03 -2.47
C VAL A 316 -18.64 18.55 -2.37
N GLY A 317 -19.87 18.99 -2.58
CA GLY A 317 -20.31 20.37 -2.45
C GLY A 317 -21.47 20.50 -1.49
N GLU A 318 -22.00 21.72 -1.37
CA GLU A 318 -23.25 21.95 -0.68
C GLU A 318 -24.42 21.37 -1.49
N GLY A 319 -25.43 20.85 -0.80
CA GLY A 319 -26.62 20.32 -1.44
C GLY A 319 -27.58 19.70 -0.45
N GLU A 320 -28.66 19.14 -1.00
CA GLU A 320 -29.66 18.41 -0.24
C GLU A 320 -29.23 16.95 -0.03
N ASP A 321 -29.97 16.20 0.79
CA ASP A 321 -29.82 14.74 0.91
C ASP A 321 -30.39 14.05 -0.35
N ILE A 322 -29.66 14.19 -1.46
CA ILE A 322 -29.97 13.64 -2.79
C ILE A 322 -28.84 12.72 -3.21
N LYS A 323 -29.21 11.50 -3.57
CA LYS A 323 -28.31 10.50 -4.14
C LYS A 323 -28.40 10.53 -5.65
N ALA A 324 -27.32 10.17 -6.32
CA ALA A 324 -27.32 10.05 -7.78
C ALA A 324 -26.81 8.67 -8.19
N GLU A 325 -27.57 8.01 -9.06
CA GLU A 325 -27.11 6.83 -9.77
C GLU A 325 -25.91 7.19 -10.64
N VAL A 326 -24.90 6.32 -10.66
CA VAL A 326 -23.65 6.49 -11.40
C VAL A 326 -23.63 5.49 -12.53
N LEU A 327 -23.48 5.99 -13.76
CA LEU A 327 -23.27 5.17 -14.94
C LEU A 327 -22.01 5.63 -15.68
N ILE A 328 -21.16 4.67 -16.04
CA ILE A 328 -20.01 4.85 -16.94
C ILE A 328 -20.30 4.05 -18.20
N ASP A 329 -20.34 4.72 -19.35
CA ASP A 329 -20.67 4.12 -20.65
C ASP A 329 -22.00 3.34 -20.62
N GLY A 330 -22.97 3.84 -19.84
CA GLY A 330 -24.30 3.24 -19.67
C GLY A 330 -24.35 2.02 -18.74
N LYS A 331 -23.26 1.72 -18.01
CA LYS A 331 -23.19 0.62 -17.04
C LYS A 331 -22.91 1.13 -15.64
N HIS A 332 -23.41 0.43 -14.63
CA HIS A 332 -22.96 0.66 -13.26
C HIS A 332 -21.48 0.29 -13.11
N PRO A 333 -20.71 1.03 -12.30
CA PRO A 333 -19.36 0.65 -11.92
C PRO A 333 -19.21 -0.82 -11.48
N SER A 334 -20.16 -1.38 -10.74
CA SER A 334 -20.12 -2.79 -10.31
C SER A 334 -20.22 -3.81 -11.45
N GLU A 335 -20.69 -3.39 -12.64
CA GLU A 335 -20.78 -4.20 -13.85
C GLU A 335 -19.51 -4.11 -14.73
N ILE A 336 -18.53 -3.29 -14.34
CA ILE A 336 -17.28 -3.08 -15.07
C ILE A 336 -16.16 -3.84 -14.36
N SER A 337 -15.77 -4.99 -14.93
CA SER A 337 -14.76 -5.88 -14.36
C SER A 337 -13.42 -5.20 -14.08
N ASP A 338 -13.04 -4.22 -14.91
CA ASP A 338 -11.77 -3.50 -14.81
C ASP A 338 -11.66 -2.66 -13.53
N LEU A 339 -12.77 -2.41 -12.82
CA LEU A 339 -12.81 -1.66 -11.56
C LEU A 339 -12.56 -2.51 -10.32
N TYR A 340 -12.36 -3.83 -10.46
CA TYR A 340 -12.14 -4.70 -9.30
C TYR A 340 -10.67 -4.98 -9.04
N ARG A 341 -10.25 -4.96 -7.77
CA ARG A 341 -8.92 -5.41 -7.35
C ARG A 341 -8.98 -6.28 -6.11
N PHE A 342 -8.13 -7.30 -6.05
CA PHE A 342 -7.90 -8.03 -4.82
C PHE A 342 -7.02 -7.21 -3.87
N THR A 343 -7.30 -7.23 -2.57
CA THR A 343 -6.34 -6.75 -1.57
C THR A 343 -5.17 -7.73 -1.44
N ARG A 344 -4.07 -7.28 -0.83
CA ARG A 344 -3.04 -8.20 -0.36
C ARG A 344 -3.64 -9.13 0.70
N ALA A 345 -3.39 -10.44 0.57
CA ALA A 345 -3.92 -11.43 1.51
C ALA A 345 -3.19 -11.36 2.84
N ASN A 346 -3.96 -11.31 3.93
CA ASN A 346 -3.50 -11.05 5.29
C ASN A 346 -2.49 -9.89 5.34
N GLU A 347 -2.75 -8.79 4.62
CA GLU A 347 -1.89 -7.62 4.72
C GLU A 347 -1.83 -7.15 6.17
N THR A 348 -0.65 -7.27 6.77
CA THR A 348 -0.37 -6.77 8.11
C THR A 348 0.28 -5.40 7.99
N SER A 349 0.29 -4.64 9.08
CA SER A 349 1.15 -3.45 9.17
C SER A 349 2.64 -3.82 9.27
N SER A 350 3.00 -5.11 9.22
CA SER A 350 4.39 -5.53 9.21
C SER A 350 5.03 -5.19 7.88
N LYS A 351 6.35 -4.98 7.92
CA LYS A 351 7.11 -4.73 6.70
C LYS A 351 7.33 -6.01 5.88
N ASP A 352 7.14 -7.19 6.46
CA ASP A 352 7.61 -8.48 5.92
C ASP A 352 6.58 -9.22 5.05
N TRP A 353 5.44 -8.60 4.72
CA TRP A 353 4.50 -9.20 3.76
C TRP A 353 5.20 -9.52 2.42
N PRO A 354 4.91 -10.68 1.80
CA PRO A 354 3.99 -11.76 2.22
C PRO A 354 4.65 -12.86 3.08
N TRP A 355 5.92 -12.71 3.48
CA TRP A 355 6.71 -13.75 4.14
C TRP A 355 6.22 -14.05 5.56
N ASP A 356 5.81 -13.03 6.32
CA ASP A 356 5.32 -13.17 7.69
C ASP A 356 3.98 -13.90 7.80
N VAL A 357 3.18 -13.87 6.74
CA VAL A 357 1.84 -14.47 6.67
C VAL A 357 1.75 -15.66 5.73
N ALA A 358 2.83 -15.99 5.02
CA ALA A 358 2.89 -17.08 4.04
C ALA A 358 1.69 -17.09 3.08
N ALA A 359 1.41 -15.93 2.47
CA ALA A 359 0.23 -15.70 1.65
C ALA A 359 0.54 -15.81 0.15
N PRO A 360 -0.47 -16.08 -0.70
CA PRO A 360 -0.30 -15.92 -2.14
C PRO A 360 -0.12 -14.43 -2.44
N PHE A 361 0.99 -14.09 -3.11
CA PHE A 361 1.25 -12.70 -3.45
C PHE A 361 0.40 -12.21 -4.63
N LEU A 362 -0.12 -13.14 -5.45
CA LEU A 362 -0.96 -12.86 -6.61
C LEU A 362 -2.21 -13.73 -6.55
N ILE A 363 -3.37 -13.07 -6.58
CA ILE A 363 -4.70 -13.66 -6.71
C ILE A 363 -5.34 -13.02 -7.93
N SER A 364 -5.90 -13.83 -8.81
CA SER A 364 -6.53 -13.40 -10.07
C SER A 364 -7.93 -14.03 -10.20
N TRP A 365 -8.55 -13.93 -11.37
CA TRP A 365 -9.89 -14.45 -11.62
C TRP A 365 -10.06 -14.88 -13.08
N GLU A 366 -10.95 -15.85 -13.34
CA GLU A 366 -11.41 -16.22 -14.69
C GLU A 366 -12.79 -15.63 -15.00
N LYS A 367 -13.60 -15.39 -13.97
CA LYS A 367 -14.87 -14.65 -14.06
C LYS A 367 -14.80 -13.37 -13.23
N PRO A 368 -15.40 -12.26 -13.69
CA PRO A 368 -15.38 -11.00 -12.95
C PRO A 368 -15.75 -11.18 -11.48
N PRO A 369 -14.94 -10.67 -10.55
CA PRO A 369 -15.25 -10.72 -9.14
C PRO A 369 -16.42 -9.78 -8.82
N ILE A 370 -16.97 -9.94 -7.61
CA ILE A 370 -17.91 -9.01 -7.00
C ILE A 370 -17.28 -8.43 -5.74
N ASP A 371 -17.81 -7.31 -5.23
CA ASP A 371 -17.29 -6.72 -4.01
C ASP A 371 -17.60 -7.64 -2.82
N GLU A 372 -16.61 -8.34 -2.27
CA GLU A 372 -16.82 -9.28 -1.16
C GLU A 372 -15.54 -9.61 -0.39
N ASP A 373 -15.75 -10.17 0.81
CA ASP A 373 -14.69 -10.64 1.69
C ASP A 373 -14.46 -12.13 1.47
N TRP A 374 -13.20 -12.53 1.28
CA TRP A 374 -12.79 -13.91 1.08
C TRP A 374 -12.06 -14.45 2.29
N THR A 375 -12.34 -15.71 2.62
CA THR A 375 -11.67 -16.49 3.65
C THR A 375 -11.13 -17.76 3.01
N LEU A 376 -9.82 -17.97 3.12
CA LEU A 376 -9.15 -19.22 2.75
C LEU A 376 -8.64 -19.89 4.03
N ILE A 377 -9.04 -21.14 4.25
CA ILE A 377 -8.66 -21.93 5.44
C ILE A 377 -7.74 -23.06 5.00
N ILE A 378 -6.58 -23.18 5.62
CA ILE A 378 -5.67 -24.31 5.44
C ILE A 378 -6.28 -25.52 6.14
N GLU A 379 -6.54 -26.60 5.41
CA GLU A 379 -7.22 -27.79 5.92
C GLU A 379 -6.19 -28.80 6.43
N ASP A 380 -5.37 -29.35 5.53
CA ASP A 380 -4.33 -30.32 5.85
C ASP A 380 -2.95 -29.78 5.46
N VAL A 381 -1.94 -30.10 6.27
CA VAL A 381 -0.54 -29.73 6.01
C VAL A 381 0.32 -30.97 6.04
N ASN A 382 0.91 -31.28 4.90
CA ASN A 382 1.92 -32.32 4.74
C ASN A 382 3.28 -31.64 4.57
N SER A 383 4.12 -31.74 5.59
CA SER A 383 5.52 -31.34 5.45
C SER A 383 6.37 -32.55 5.11
N ILE A 384 7.02 -32.53 3.96
CA ILE A 384 8.06 -33.51 3.64
C ILE A 384 9.38 -32.88 4.08
N GLU A 385 10.05 -33.53 5.03
CA GLU A 385 11.42 -33.18 5.41
C GLU A 385 12.37 -33.99 4.53
N GLN A 386 12.96 -33.35 3.52
CA GLN A 386 14.13 -33.87 2.81
C GLN A 386 15.34 -33.00 3.17
N GLU A 387 16.48 -33.65 3.38
CA GLU A 387 17.74 -33.06 3.87
C GLU A 387 18.10 -31.76 3.13
N GLU A 388 17.75 -30.61 3.71
CA GLU A 388 17.99 -29.21 3.26
C GLU A 388 16.81 -28.45 2.62
N LYS A 389 15.65 -29.07 2.35
CA LYS A 389 14.42 -28.36 1.95
C LYS A 389 13.18 -28.95 2.62
N LYS A 390 12.49 -28.11 3.43
CA LYS A 390 11.15 -28.41 3.91
C LYS A 390 10.14 -27.95 2.86
N GLU A 391 9.67 -28.86 2.02
CA GLU A 391 8.54 -28.58 1.13
C GLU A 391 7.26 -28.63 1.96
N LEU A 392 6.56 -27.48 1.99
CA LEU A 392 5.32 -27.35 2.72
C LEU A 392 4.15 -27.47 1.75
N ASN A 393 3.55 -28.66 1.71
CA ASN A 393 2.39 -28.95 0.90
C ASN A 393 1.15 -28.88 1.77
N PHE A 394 0.09 -28.25 1.28
CA PHE A 394 -1.15 -28.15 2.01
C PHE A 394 -2.35 -28.07 1.07
N THR A 395 -3.49 -28.44 1.63
CA THR A 395 -4.79 -28.22 1.03
C THR A 395 -5.49 -27.05 1.70
N PHE A 396 -6.42 -26.43 1.01
CA PHE A 396 -7.19 -25.32 1.53
C PHE A 396 -8.61 -25.29 0.97
N SER A 397 -9.51 -24.65 1.69
CA SER A 397 -10.85 -24.29 1.23
C SER A 397 -10.99 -22.78 1.07
N VAL A 398 -11.85 -22.33 0.15
CA VAL A 398 -12.14 -20.90 -0.09
C VAL A 398 -13.62 -20.64 0.10
N THR A 399 -13.97 -19.56 0.81
CA THR A 399 -15.34 -19.11 1.04
C THR A 399 -15.43 -17.60 0.85
N GLY A 400 -16.40 -17.14 0.05
CA GLY A 400 -16.73 -15.73 -0.13
C GLY A 400 -17.90 -15.32 0.75
N SER A 401 -17.92 -14.07 1.24
CA SER A 401 -19.00 -13.56 2.10
C SER A 401 -20.34 -13.41 1.37
N LYS A 402 -20.31 -13.30 0.03
CA LYS A 402 -21.51 -13.28 -0.83
C LYS A 402 -21.63 -14.56 -1.65
N THR A 403 -20.50 -15.11 -2.10
CA THR A 403 -20.46 -16.35 -2.91
C THR A 403 -20.75 -17.61 -2.09
N GLY A 404 -20.45 -17.63 -0.79
CA GLY A 404 -20.51 -18.83 0.04
C GLY A 404 -19.28 -19.73 -0.17
N ALA A 405 -19.41 -21.03 0.15
CA ALA A 405 -18.33 -21.99 -0.06
C ALA A 405 -18.00 -22.14 -1.56
N ASP A 406 -16.75 -21.90 -1.93
CA ASP A 406 -16.36 -21.68 -3.34
C ASP A 406 -15.19 -22.57 -3.81
N GLY A 407 -15.00 -23.72 -3.17
CA GLY A 407 -14.10 -24.77 -3.64
C GLY A 407 -12.94 -25.08 -2.69
N GLN A 408 -12.20 -26.11 -3.06
CA GLN A 408 -11.01 -26.61 -2.35
C GLN A 408 -9.87 -26.81 -3.33
N GLY A 409 -8.63 -26.65 -2.88
CA GLY A 409 -7.45 -26.76 -3.71
C GLY A 409 -6.19 -27.09 -2.92
N SER A 410 -5.04 -27.06 -3.60
CA SER A 410 -3.73 -27.24 -3.00
C SER A 410 -2.75 -26.17 -3.49
N ASN A 411 -1.70 -25.90 -2.72
CA ASN A 411 -0.67 -24.94 -3.10
C ASN A 411 0.24 -25.39 -4.25
N THR A 412 0.18 -26.67 -4.65
CA THR A 412 1.02 -27.25 -5.72
C THR A 412 0.36 -27.21 -7.10
N GLU A 413 -0.94 -26.94 -7.18
CA GLU A 413 -1.72 -26.94 -8.42
C GLU A 413 -2.46 -25.61 -8.61
N LYS A 414 -2.78 -25.26 -9.87
CA LYS A 414 -3.61 -24.09 -10.16
C LYS A 414 -4.99 -24.33 -9.55
N PHE A 415 -5.36 -23.46 -8.63
CA PHE A 415 -6.71 -23.44 -8.05
C PHE A 415 -7.58 -22.46 -8.82
N VAL A 416 -8.77 -22.91 -9.23
CA VAL A 416 -9.87 -22.09 -9.74
C VAL A 416 -11.08 -22.37 -8.87
N SER A 417 -11.64 -21.33 -8.25
CA SER A 417 -12.83 -21.47 -7.41
C SER A 417 -14.05 -21.90 -8.23
N ASN A 418 -15.08 -22.47 -7.60
CA ASN A 418 -16.27 -22.97 -8.31
C ASN A 418 -16.98 -21.85 -9.10
N SER A 419 -17.00 -20.63 -8.56
CA SER A 419 -17.50 -19.45 -9.24
C SER A 419 -16.57 -18.97 -10.37
N GLY A 420 -15.27 -19.28 -10.29
CA GLY A 420 -14.20 -18.76 -11.14
C GLY A 420 -13.71 -17.37 -10.73
N ARG A 421 -14.17 -16.84 -9.59
CA ARG A 421 -13.82 -15.49 -9.11
C ARG A 421 -12.48 -15.43 -8.39
N VAL A 422 -11.97 -16.56 -7.92
CA VAL A 422 -10.65 -16.65 -7.27
C VAL A 422 -9.80 -17.68 -8.02
N VAL A 423 -8.63 -17.23 -8.47
CA VAL A 423 -7.61 -18.07 -9.11
C VAL A 423 -6.28 -17.84 -8.40
N ILE A 424 -5.65 -18.94 -7.98
CA ILE A 424 -4.35 -18.92 -7.31
C ILE A 424 -3.43 -19.88 -8.05
N GLU A 425 -2.36 -19.34 -8.61
CA GLU A 425 -1.32 -20.12 -9.28
C GLU A 425 -0.31 -20.68 -8.25
N PRO A 426 0.30 -21.86 -8.49
CA PRO A 426 1.26 -22.45 -7.56
C PRO A 426 2.42 -21.51 -7.22
N PHE A 427 2.96 -20.81 -8.22
CA PHE A 427 4.09 -19.90 -8.04
C PHE A 427 3.75 -18.66 -7.20
N SER A 428 2.45 -18.35 -7.02
CA SER A 428 2.00 -17.23 -6.21
C SER A 428 2.25 -17.44 -4.72
N TRP A 429 2.38 -18.69 -4.27
CA TRP A 429 2.59 -19.00 -2.87
C TRP A 429 3.99 -18.60 -2.40
N ILE A 430 4.04 -17.74 -1.39
CA ILE A 430 5.27 -17.43 -0.67
C ILE A 430 5.30 -18.27 0.60
N LEU A 431 5.90 -19.45 0.49
CA LEU A 431 6.13 -20.32 1.64
C LEU A 431 7.36 -19.78 2.34
N SER A 432 7.17 -19.20 3.53
CA SER A 432 8.24 -18.56 4.29
C SER A 432 9.49 -19.43 4.37
N SER A 433 10.65 -18.89 3.97
CA SER A 433 11.96 -19.46 4.30
C SER A 433 12.34 -19.23 5.77
N ARG A 434 11.60 -18.36 6.47
CA ARG A 434 11.74 -18.13 7.91
C ARG A 434 10.90 -19.14 8.69
N TYR A 435 11.58 -19.83 9.60
CA TYR A 435 10.97 -20.83 10.47
C TYR A 435 10.52 -20.20 11.81
N PRO A 436 9.37 -20.62 12.35
CA PRO A 436 8.35 -21.46 11.73
C PRO A 436 7.41 -20.65 10.81
N SER A 437 7.00 -21.24 9.69
CA SER A 437 5.91 -20.73 8.85
C SER A 437 4.60 -20.69 9.68
N PRO A 438 3.73 -19.68 9.50
CA PRO A 438 2.44 -19.63 10.18
C PRO A 438 1.44 -20.69 9.67
N ILE A 439 1.71 -21.30 8.52
CA ILE A 439 0.85 -22.31 7.89
C ILE A 439 0.78 -23.57 8.76
N LYS A 440 -0.44 -23.88 9.18
CA LYS A 440 -0.86 -25.08 9.93
C LYS A 440 -2.34 -25.31 9.65
N SER A 441 -2.85 -26.50 9.92
CA SER A 441 -4.29 -26.77 9.86
C SER A 441 -5.08 -25.73 10.68
N GLY A 442 -6.14 -25.18 10.09
CA GLY A 442 -6.96 -24.09 10.63
C GLY A 442 -6.38 -22.68 10.43
N TYR A 443 -5.18 -22.52 9.87
CA TYR A 443 -4.66 -21.20 9.54
C TYR A 443 -5.57 -20.51 8.51
N THR A 444 -5.86 -19.24 8.75
CA THR A 444 -6.83 -18.48 7.94
C THR A 444 -6.16 -17.31 7.23
N LEU A 445 -6.30 -17.28 5.92
CA LEU A 445 -5.96 -16.14 5.05
C LEU A 445 -7.24 -15.38 4.70
N LYS A 446 -7.20 -14.05 4.84
CA LYS A 446 -8.30 -13.15 4.47
C LYS A 446 -7.84 -12.15 3.43
N PHE A 447 -8.69 -11.91 2.44
CA PHE A 447 -8.51 -10.89 1.42
C PHE A 447 -9.87 -10.42 0.94
N LYS A 448 -9.91 -9.35 0.16
CA LYS A 448 -11.15 -8.79 -0.39
C LYS A 448 -11.02 -8.66 -1.89
N SER A 449 -12.09 -8.91 -2.63
CA SER A 449 -12.26 -8.31 -3.96
C SER A 449 -13.01 -6.99 -3.76
N LEU A 450 -12.38 -5.88 -4.10
CA LEU A 450 -12.91 -4.54 -3.89
C LEU A 450 -13.34 -3.92 -5.20
N LEU A 451 -14.53 -3.32 -5.22
CA LEU A 451 -14.92 -2.39 -6.28
C LEU A 451 -14.24 -1.04 -6.03
N LEU A 452 -13.47 -0.55 -7.00
CA LEU A 452 -12.85 0.77 -6.99
C LEU A 452 -13.79 1.82 -7.61
N GLY A 453 -14.97 1.98 -7.04
CA GLY A 453 -16.02 2.87 -7.52
C GLY A 453 -17.32 2.70 -6.74
N THR A 454 -18.39 3.36 -7.18
CA THR A 454 -19.72 3.22 -6.57
C THR A 454 -20.83 3.36 -7.59
N ASP A 455 -21.86 2.52 -7.49
CA ASP A 455 -23.05 2.58 -8.35
C ASP A 455 -23.96 3.75 -7.99
N VAL A 456 -23.85 4.24 -6.76
CA VAL A 456 -24.63 5.37 -6.25
C VAL A 456 -23.69 6.34 -5.56
N TYR A 457 -23.71 7.58 -6.03
CA TYR A 457 -23.12 8.69 -5.32
C TYR A 457 -24.03 9.07 -4.15
N GLU A 458 -23.43 9.14 -2.96
CA GLU A 458 -24.02 9.64 -1.73
C GLU A 458 -22.99 10.53 -1.03
N ALA A 459 -23.37 11.77 -0.72
CA ALA A 459 -22.46 12.66 0.00
C ALA A 459 -22.21 12.12 1.42
N PRO A 460 -20.95 12.06 1.87
CA PRO A 460 -20.65 11.71 3.25
C PRO A 460 -21.10 12.83 4.18
N THR A 461 -21.35 12.51 5.44
CA THR A 461 -21.55 13.53 6.46
C THR A 461 -20.29 14.37 6.63
N ILE A 462 -20.38 15.66 6.32
CA ILE A 462 -19.27 16.61 6.45
C ILE A 462 -19.01 16.85 7.95
N LYS A 463 -17.90 16.32 8.47
CA LYS A 463 -17.47 16.49 9.87
C LYS A 463 -16.49 17.66 10.05
N ASP A 464 -15.82 18.05 8.98
CA ASP A 464 -14.85 19.14 8.93
C ASP A 464 -14.95 19.81 7.55
N ASN A 465 -15.10 21.14 7.55
CA ASN A 465 -15.26 21.93 6.33
C ASN A 465 -13.91 22.32 5.70
N ASN A 466 -12.79 22.05 6.37
CA ASN A 466 -11.48 22.48 5.89
C ASN A 466 -10.84 21.51 4.89
N HIS A 467 -11.38 20.31 4.67
CA HIS A 467 -10.79 19.32 3.75
C HIS A 467 -11.67 19.10 2.52
N GLU A 468 -11.04 19.00 1.36
CA GLU A 468 -11.76 18.60 0.15
C GLU A 468 -12.18 17.12 0.24
N LEU A 469 -13.48 16.88 0.37
CA LEU A 469 -14.02 15.53 0.37
C LEU A 469 -14.31 15.10 -1.07
N THR A 470 -13.82 13.92 -1.43
CA THR A 470 -14.02 13.32 -2.76
C THR A 470 -14.59 11.93 -2.64
N ILE A 471 -15.54 11.59 -3.53
CA ILE A 471 -16.06 10.23 -3.71
C ILE A 471 -15.60 9.72 -5.07
N THR A 472 -14.82 8.64 -5.08
CA THR A 472 -14.43 7.96 -6.32
C THR A 472 -15.65 7.31 -6.96
N LEU A 473 -16.04 7.76 -8.15
CA LEU A 473 -17.16 7.19 -8.89
C LEU A 473 -16.72 5.93 -9.65
N ALA A 474 -15.53 5.98 -10.27
CA ALA A 474 -14.87 4.83 -10.89
C ALA A 474 -13.36 5.05 -10.95
N GLN A 475 -12.57 4.00 -10.73
CA GLN A 475 -11.11 3.99 -10.74
C GLN A 475 -10.56 2.66 -11.27
N GLY A 476 -9.62 2.74 -12.21
CA GLY A 476 -9.07 1.56 -12.90
C GLY A 476 -9.75 1.28 -14.24
N LEU A 477 -10.53 2.22 -14.77
CA LEU A 477 -11.01 2.16 -16.16
C LEU A 477 -9.82 2.04 -17.13
N LYS A 478 -10.06 1.57 -18.35
CA LYS A 478 -9.07 1.73 -19.42
C LYS A 478 -8.82 3.23 -19.65
N ASN A 479 -7.60 3.61 -19.99
CA ASN A 479 -7.28 5.02 -20.24
C ASN A 479 -7.76 5.46 -21.65
N THR A 480 -9.08 5.49 -21.83
CA THR A 480 -9.77 5.73 -23.11
C THR A 480 -10.87 6.78 -22.94
N LYS A 481 -11.64 7.05 -24.01
CA LYS A 481 -12.83 7.91 -23.93
C LYS A 481 -13.95 7.17 -23.21
N HIS A 482 -14.62 7.86 -22.29
CA HIS A 482 -15.74 7.39 -21.50
C HIS A 482 -16.83 8.46 -21.40
N HIS A 483 -18.03 8.03 -21.01
CA HIS A 483 -19.17 8.89 -20.73
C HIS A 483 -19.70 8.66 -19.32
N LEU A 484 -19.61 9.67 -18.45
CA LEU A 484 -20.25 9.69 -17.14
C LEU A 484 -21.68 10.18 -17.27
N GLN A 485 -22.61 9.48 -16.60
CA GLN A 485 -23.94 9.99 -16.30
C GLN A 485 -24.21 9.92 -14.80
N LEU A 486 -24.75 11.01 -14.25
CA LEU A 486 -25.30 11.06 -12.89
C LEU A 486 -26.79 11.35 -12.95
N ILE A 487 -27.59 10.46 -12.38
CA ILE A 487 -29.06 10.54 -12.40
C ILE A 487 -29.57 10.66 -10.95
N PRO A 488 -30.00 11.85 -10.50
CA PRO A 488 -30.52 12.05 -9.16
C PRO A 488 -31.77 11.23 -8.90
N ASN A 489 -31.89 10.66 -7.70
CA ASN A 489 -33.06 9.87 -7.28
C ASN A 489 -34.32 10.72 -7.05
N LYS A 490 -34.16 12.04 -6.90
CA LYS A 490 -35.24 13.02 -6.79
C LYS A 490 -34.78 14.38 -7.31
N LYS A 491 -35.74 15.27 -7.60
CA LYS A 491 -35.45 16.66 -7.99
C LYS A 491 -34.83 17.43 -6.81
N GLY A 492 -33.83 18.25 -7.11
CA GLY A 492 -33.18 19.16 -6.16
C GLY A 492 -31.68 19.28 -6.44
N LEU A 493 -30.96 19.95 -5.54
CA LEU A 493 -29.52 20.16 -5.68
C LEU A 493 -28.72 18.95 -5.18
N VAL A 494 -28.11 18.20 -6.09
CA VAL A 494 -27.16 17.12 -5.74
C VAL A 494 -25.91 17.75 -5.11
N PRO A 495 -25.43 17.25 -3.95
CA PRO A 495 -24.30 17.83 -3.20
C PRO A 495 -22.92 17.60 -3.85
N ILE A 496 -22.76 17.96 -5.12
CA ILE A 496 -21.51 17.88 -5.89
C ILE A 496 -21.16 19.27 -6.38
N LYS A 497 -19.94 19.75 -6.08
CA LYS A 497 -19.45 21.04 -6.61
C LYS A 497 -18.69 20.89 -7.92
N ALA A 498 -18.00 19.76 -8.10
CA ALA A 498 -17.17 19.54 -9.28
C ALA A 498 -16.93 18.05 -9.54
N ILE A 499 -16.55 17.74 -10.77
CA ILE A 499 -16.11 16.40 -11.20
C ILE A 499 -14.64 16.45 -11.57
N ARG A 500 -13.80 15.61 -10.96
CA ARG A 500 -12.37 15.52 -11.25
C ARG A 500 -12.07 14.26 -12.04
N VAL A 501 -11.43 14.42 -13.18
CA VAL A 501 -10.99 13.35 -14.09
C VAL A 501 -9.48 13.21 -14.02
N TYR A 502 -9.00 11.97 -13.98
CA TYR A 502 -7.59 11.63 -13.99
C TYR A 502 -7.26 10.83 -15.25
N ARG A 503 -6.30 11.34 -16.00
CA ARG A 503 -5.84 10.84 -17.29
C ARG A 503 -4.35 10.48 -17.19
N PRO A 504 -4.02 9.21 -16.97
CA PRO A 504 -2.64 8.76 -17.07
C PRO A 504 -1.98 9.21 -18.38
N PRO A 505 -0.68 9.58 -18.36
CA PRO A 505 0.00 10.15 -19.51
C PRO A 505 0.11 9.20 -20.70
N LEU A 506 0.21 7.89 -20.44
CA LEU A 506 0.28 6.87 -21.49
C LEU A 506 -1.04 6.09 -21.58
N ASN A 507 -1.42 5.73 -22.80
CA ASN A 507 -2.48 4.76 -23.09
C ASN A 507 -1.87 3.56 -23.84
N GLU A 508 -2.62 2.46 -23.91
CA GLU A 508 -2.15 1.20 -24.53
C GLU A 508 -1.68 1.39 -25.99
N THR A 509 -2.23 2.37 -26.71
CA THR A 509 -1.88 2.65 -28.11
C THR A 509 -0.64 3.53 -28.29
N ASN A 510 -0.20 4.26 -27.26
CA ASN A 510 0.97 5.15 -27.30
C ASN A 510 2.20 4.55 -26.59
N ILE A 511 2.16 3.28 -26.21
CA ILE A 511 3.33 2.58 -25.67
C ILE A 511 4.33 2.37 -26.81
N LYS A 512 5.37 3.19 -26.85
CA LYS A 512 6.53 2.97 -27.71
C LYS A 512 7.18 1.63 -27.34
N LYS A 513 7.71 0.88 -28.33
CA LYS A 513 8.50 -0.36 -28.10
C LYS A 513 9.50 -0.17 -26.96
N PRO A 514 9.62 -1.10 -25.99
CA PRO A 514 10.57 -1.00 -24.88
C PRO A 514 11.96 -0.55 -25.35
N LEU A 515 12.66 0.24 -24.55
CA LEU A 515 13.98 0.80 -24.90
C LEU A 515 14.99 -0.25 -25.37
N VAL A 516 14.81 -1.49 -24.94
CA VAL A 516 15.86 -2.51 -24.95
C VAL A 516 15.58 -3.67 -25.90
N ALA A 517 14.69 -3.50 -26.88
CA ALA A 517 14.55 -4.49 -27.96
C ALA A 517 15.87 -4.68 -28.76
N ASP A 518 16.82 -3.73 -28.67
CA ASP A 518 17.99 -3.66 -29.55
C ASP A 518 19.36 -3.46 -28.84
N GLU A 519 19.48 -3.50 -27.50
CA GLU A 519 20.77 -3.27 -26.81
C GLU A 519 21.47 -4.57 -26.33
N VAL A 520 22.79 -4.64 -26.53
CA VAL A 520 23.64 -5.76 -26.08
C VAL A 520 23.76 -5.73 -24.54
N ILE A 521 23.21 -6.75 -23.90
CA ILE A 521 23.30 -7.00 -22.46
C ILE A 521 24.73 -7.44 -22.12
N PRO A 522 25.46 -6.76 -21.21
CA PRO A 522 26.69 -7.31 -20.65
C PRO A 522 26.34 -8.59 -19.89
N SER A 523 27.05 -9.70 -20.14
CA SER A 523 26.80 -11.01 -19.50
C SER A 523 26.55 -10.83 -18.00
N SER A 524 25.32 -11.10 -17.56
CA SER A 524 24.94 -11.05 -16.15
C SER A 524 25.78 -12.08 -15.39
N GLN A 525 26.57 -11.62 -14.42
CA GLN A 525 26.83 -12.48 -13.27
C GLN A 525 25.51 -12.52 -12.50
N GLU A 526 24.75 -13.58 -12.77
CA GLU A 526 23.46 -13.89 -12.17
C GLU A 526 23.56 -14.04 -10.65
N ASN A 527 22.43 -13.76 -9.99
CA ASN A 527 22.05 -14.07 -8.61
C ASN A 527 22.64 -13.19 -7.49
N GLU A 528 21.85 -12.19 -7.10
CA GLU A 528 21.55 -11.88 -5.69
C GLU A 528 20.11 -11.42 -5.47
#